data_AF-A0A3S9UZD2-F1
#
_entry.id   AF-A0A3S9UZD2-F1
#
_cell.length_a   1.000
_cell.length_b   1.000
_cell.length_c   1.000
_cell.angle_alpha   90.00
_cell.angle_beta   90.00
_cell.angle_gamma   90.00
#
_symmetry.space_group_name_H-M   'P 1'
#
loop_
_entity.id
_entity.type
_entity.pdbx_description
1 polymer ?
#
loop_
_entity_poly.entity_id
_entity_poly.type
_entity_poly.pdbx_seq_one_letter_code
_entity_poly.pdbx_strand_id
1 'polypeptide(L)'
;MLLRTSTNGLERLLKLDGAYNVRDIGGYETITGGIVQRGRLFRADGLHQLSLRDQELILELGVRAVIDLRFSDETAAKKDVFAEHQEVNYYNISLVNPATTKLRDIRNLGDMYKILLDTSGPLIAEVFSRIAETKDGLLFHCSAGKDRTGVVAALLLDLVGVPRETIVSDYAETETNLAPIMDELLKDHPAEMSLEEYRAFMGSAPENMEIMLDHLYSVYGGAEQYLTTNGLRTDEIETLRHKLLQD
;
A
#
# COMPACT_ATOMS: atom_id res chain seq x y z
N MET A 1 -9.68 32.87 0.32
CA MET A 1 -9.87 32.36 1.68
C MET A 1 -10.29 30.90 1.55
N LEU A 2 -9.30 30.01 1.43
CA LEU A 2 -9.53 28.57 1.23
C LEU A 2 -9.92 27.96 2.58
N LEU A 3 -11.16 27.49 2.67
CA LEU A 3 -11.63 26.67 3.79
C LEU A 3 -10.84 25.37 3.74
N ARG A 4 -9.82 25.24 4.60
CA ARG A 4 -9.29 23.93 4.97
C ARG A 4 -10.42 23.21 5.69
N THR A 5 -11.12 22.32 5.00
CA THR A 5 -12.04 21.38 5.61
C THR A 5 -11.25 20.54 6.60
N SER A 6 -11.68 20.62 7.86
CA SER A 6 -11.15 19.79 8.95
C SER A 6 -11.24 18.32 8.55
N THR A 7 -10.11 17.61 8.56
CA THR A 7 -10.02 16.18 8.24
C THR A 7 -10.60 15.28 9.35
N ASN A 8 -11.12 15.86 10.44
CA ASN A 8 -11.71 15.13 11.58
C ASN A 8 -13.00 14.36 11.25
N GLY A 9 -13.58 14.50 10.06
CA GLY A 9 -14.83 13.84 9.64
C GLY A 9 -14.72 12.88 8.45
N LEU A 10 -13.51 12.66 7.90
CA LEU A 10 -13.35 11.75 6.75
C LEU A 10 -13.45 10.29 7.19
N GLU A 11 -14.33 9.51 6.54
CA GLU A 11 -14.31 8.05 6.64
C GLU A 11 -12.94 7.55 6.15
N ARG A 12 -12.33 6.60 6.88
CA ARG A 12 -10.99 6.09 6.51
C ARG A 12 -11.03 5.37 5.16
N LEU A 13 -12.08 4.58 4.91
CA LEU A 13 -12.36 3.93 3.63
C LEU A 13 -13.13 4.88 2.72
N LEU A 14 -12.61 5.12 1.51
CA LEU A 14 -13.26 5.93 0.49
C LEU A 14 -14.18 5.05 -0.35
N LYS A 15 -15.43 5.48 -0.50
CA LYS A 15 -16.42 4.82 -1.35
C LYS A 15 -16.36 5.45 -2.74
N LEU A 16 -15.74 4.75 -3.68
CA LEU A 16 -15.51 5.20 -5.06
C LEU A 16 -16.14 4.22 -6.04
N ASP A 17 -16.52 4.70 -7.22
CA ASP A 17 -16.93 3.86 -8.32
C ASP A 17 -15.67 3.38 -9.08
N GLY A 18 -15.44 2.06 -9.10
CA GLY A 18 -14.32 1.45 -9.82
C GLY A 18 -13.05 1.19 -8.99
N ALA A 19 -13.08 1.47 -7.70
CA ALA A 19 -12.03 1.08 -6.74
C ALA A 19 -12.65 0.78 -5.37
N TYR A 20 -12.23 -0.30 -4.73
CA TYR A 20 -12.92 -0.86 -3.55
C TYR A 20 -12.04 -0.85 -2.30
N ASN A 21 -10.72 -0.75 -2.45
CA ASN A 21 -9.77 -0.88 -1.35
C ASN A 21 -8.98 0.41 -1.09
N VAL A 22 -9.60 1.57 -1.35
CA VAL A 22 -8.98 2.90 -1.21
C VAL A 22 -9.20 3.48 0.17
N ARG A 23 -8.14 3.71 0.93
CA ARG A 23 -8.26 4.20 2.31
C ARG A 23 -7.04 4.98 2.79
N ASP A 24 -7.28 5.88 3.74
CA ASP A 24 -6.25 6.60 4.50
C ASP A 24 -5.53 5.62 5.45
N ILE A 25 -4.20 5.71 5.57
CA ILE A 25 -3.43 4.92 6.55
C ILE A 25 -3.32 5.62 7.91
N GLY A 26 -3.86 6.83 8.04
CA GLY A 26 -3.84 7.63 9.26
C GLY A 26 -4.95 7.30 10.27
N GLY A 27 -4.76 7.81 11.48
CA GLY A 27 -5.67 7.66 12.62
C GLY A 27 -5.32 6.52 13.58
N TYR A 28 -4.26 5.76 13.32
CA TYR A 28 -3.76 4.76 14.26
C TYR A 28 -2.93 5.40 15.37
N GLU A 29 -3.07 4.90 16.60
CA GLU A 29 -2.21 5.27 17.71
C GLU A 29 -0.88 4.52 17.64
N THR A 30 0.20 5.18 18.03
CA THR A 30 1.52 4.57 18.19
C THR A 30 1.70 4.05 19.61
N ILE A 31 2.67 3.15 19.81
CA ILE A 31 3.03 2.59 21.12
C ILE A 31 3.44 3.70 22.11
N THR A 32 3.93 4.84 21.62
CA THR A 32 4.34 6.00 22.43
C THR A 32 3.22 7.03 22.64
N GLY A 33 1.99 6.75 22.18
CA GLY A 33 0.83 7.63 22.32
C GLY A 33 0.73 8.74 21.27
N GLY A 34 1.53 8.68 20.20
CA GLY A 34 1.36 9.54 19.02
C GLY A 34 0.21 9.05 18.15
N ILE A 35 -0.23 9.86 17.18
CA ILE A 35 -1.30 9.49 16.24
C ILE A 35 -0.78 9.66 14.82
N VAL A 36 -1.03 8.66 13.96
CA VAL A 36 -0.72 8.77 12.54
C VAL A 36 -1.62 9.83 11.89
N GLN A 37 -1.04 10.81 11.22
CA GLN A 37 -1.72 11.93 10.61
C GLN A 37 -2.63 11.48 9.45
N ARG A 38 -3.88 11.94 9.48
CA ARG A 38 -4.87 11.70 8.43
C ARG A 38 -4.72 12.67 7.25
N GLY A 39 -5.17 12.25 6.08
CA GLY A 39 -5.20 13.05 4.85
C GLY A 39 -3.84 13.22 4.20
N ARG A 40 -2.88 12.34 4.51
CA ARG A 40 -1.51 12.41 3.99
C ARG A 40 -1.18 11.31 3.02
N LEU A 41 -1.39 10.06 3.44
CA LEU A 41 -1.05 8.88 2.66
C LEU A 41 -2.27 7.99 2.52
N PHE A 42 -2.53 7.57 1.30
CA PHE A 42 -3.64 6.69 0.95
C PHE A 42 -3.09 5.43 0.30
N ARG A 43 -3.67 4.29 0.66
CA ARG A 43 -3.44 3.02 -0.03
C ARG A 43 -4.65 2.67 -0.88
N ALA A 44 -4.44 2.03 -2.02
CA ALA A 44 -5.52 1.66 -2.93
C ALA A 44 -5.29 0.35 -3.69
N ASP A 45 -6.37 -0.19 -4.26
CA ASP A 45 -6.38 -1.10 -5.41
C ASP A 45 -6.22 -0.33 -6.74
N GLY A 46 -6.32 -1.03 -7.87
CA GLY A 46 -6.01 -0.47 -9.18
C GLY A 46 -7.01 0.60 -9.64
N LEU A 47 -6.54 1.81 -9.93
CA LEU A 47 -7.39 2.98 -10.19
C LEU A 47 -7.90 3.12 -11.64
N HIS A 48 -7.55 2.17 -12.51
CA HIS A 48 -7.90 2.15 -13.93
C HIS A 48 -9.40 2.28 -14.27
N GLN A 49 -10.30 2.01 -13.31
CA GLN A 49 -11.75 2.09 -13.50
C GLN A 49 -12.40 3.28 -12.78
N LEU A 50 -11.62 4.18 -12.17
CA LEU A 50 -12.18 5.34 -11.48
C LEU A 50 -12.97 6.23 -12.43
N SER A 51 -14.18 6.59 -12.01
CA SER A 51 -14.98 7.61 -12.68
C SER A 51 -14.28 8.98 -12.63
N LEU A 52 -14.62 9.90 -13.54
CA LEU A 52 -14.08 11.28 -13.49
C LEU A 52 -14.41 11.97 -12.17
N ARG A 53 -15.60 11.71 -11.62
CA ARG A 53 -16.02 12.22 -10.31
C ARG A 53 -15.10 11.69 -9.19
N ASP A 54 -14.75 10.42 -9.21
CA ASP A 54 -13.88 9.85 -8.18
C ASP A 54 -12.43 10.31 -8.33
N GLN A 55 -11.98 10.56 -9.56
CA GLN A 55 -10.70 11.22 -9.80
C GLN A 55 -10.68 12.62 -9.16
N GLU A 56 -11.75 13.41 -9.33
CA GLU A 56 -11.90 14.71 -8.68
C GLU A 56 -11.91 14.58 -7.14
N LEU A 57 -12.62 13.60 -6.58
CA LEU A 57 -12.62 13.35 -5.12
C LEU A 57 -11.21 13.07 -4.58
N ILE A 58 -10.41 12.26 -5.28
CA ILE A 58 -9.01 12.00 -4.91
C ILE A 58 -8.18 13.31 -4.94
N LEU A 59 -8.40 14.17 -5.93
CA LEU A 59 -7.73 15.46 -6.01
C LEU A 59 -8.17 16.44 -4.91
N GLU A 60 -9.45 16.42 -4.51
CA GLU A 60 -9.99 17.22 -3.40
C GLU A 60 -9.43 16.82 -2.03
N LEU A 61 -9.04 15.55 -1.87
CA LEU A 61 -8.27 15.08 -0.71
C LEU A 61 -6.82 15.60 -0.68
N GLY A 62 -6.41 16.35 -1.71
CA GLY A 62 -5.08 16.91 -1.83
C GLY A 62 -4.04 15.95 -2.39
N VAL A 63 -4.45 14.82 -2.97
CA VAL A 63 -3.51 13.89 -3.62
C VAL A 63 -2.92 14.57 -4.86
N ARG A 64 -1.58 14.65 -4.91
CA ARG A 64 -0.81 15.18 -6.06
C ARG A 64 0.34 14.27 -6.49
N ALA A 65 0.40 13.07 -5.91
CA ALA A 65 1.31 12.02 -6.34
C ALA A 65 0.64 10.64 -6.27
N VAL A 66 0.93 9.80 -7.27
CA VAL A 66 0.53 8.40 -7.31
C VAL A 66 1.76 7.52 -7.49
N ILE A 67 1.92 6.51 -6.65
CA ILE A 67 2.92 5.45 -6.83
C ILE A 67 2.22 4.14 -7.21
N ASP A 68 2.42 3.72 -8.45
CA ASP A 68 1.92 2.45 -8.98
C ASP A 68 2.97 1.35 -8.83
N LEU A 69 2.69 0.37 -7.98
CA LEU A 69 3.60 -0.73 -7.64
C LEU A 69 3.52 -1.91 -8.62
N ARG A 70 2.70 -1.79 -9.67
CA ARG A 70 2.44 -2.85 -10.64
C ARG A 70 3.58 -3.01 -11.65
N PHE A 71 3.71 -4.21 -12.20
CA PHE A 71 4.66 -4.48 -13.28
C PHE A 71 4.14 -3.95 -14.62
N SER A 72 5.03 -3.77 -15.59
CA SER A 72 4.70 -3.14 -16.88
C SER A 72 3.53 -3.80 -17.61
N ASP A 73 3.39 -5.12 -17.49
CA ASP A 73 2.31 -5.85 -18.17
C ASP A 73 0.95 -5.54 -17.55
N GLU A 74 0.90 -5.40 -16.22
CA GLU A 74 -0.30 -4.99 -15.48
C GLU A 74 -0.69 -3.55 -15.82
N THR A 75 0.28 -2.62 -15.89
CA THR A 75 0.01 -1.21 -16.22
C THR A 75 -0.36 -1.02 -17.68
N ALA A 76 0.16 -1.84 -18.60
CA ALA A 76 -0.23 -1.84 -20.01
C ALA A 76 -1.67 -2.37 -20.21
N ALA A 77 -2.05 -3.43 -19.48
CA ALA A 77 -3.40 -4.00 -19.56
C ALA A 77 -4.46 -3.12 -18.88
N LYS A 78 -4.10 -2.48 -17.76
CA LYS A 78 -5.00 -1.69 -16.91
C LYS A 78 -4.33 -0.35 -16.59
N LYS A 79 -4.29 0.55 -17.58
CA LYS A 79 -3.66 1.88 -17.48
C LYS A 79 -4.28 2.69 -16.35
N ASP A 80 -3.43 3.25 -15.49
CA ASP A 80 -3.87 4.12 -14.41
C ASP A 80 -4.45 5.44 -14.97
N VAL A 81 -5.56 5.90 -14.40
CA VAL A 81 -6.21 7.14 -14.83
C VAL A 81 -5.34 8.39 -14.58
N PHE A 82 -4.42 8.32 -13.62
CA PHE A 82 -3.51 9.41 -13.29
C PHE A 82 -2.17 9.36 -14.05
N ALA A 83 -1.90 8.32 -14.85
CA ALA A 83 -0.61 8.14 -15.52
C ALA A 83 -0.21 9.30 -16.45
N GLU A 84 -1.19 10.03 -17.00
CA GLU A 84 -0.99 11.18 -17.89
C GLU A 84 -1.65 12.46 -17.35
N HIS A 85 -2.06 12.45 -16.08
CA HIS A 85 -2.78 13.57 -15.47
C HIS A 85 -1.84 14.74 -15.18
N GLN A 86 -2.22 15.95 -15.58
CA GLN A 86 -1.33 17.13 -15.56
C GLN A 86 -0.99 17.64 -14.15
N GLU A 87 -1.85 17.36 -13.17
CA GLU A 87 -1.68 17.81 -11.78
C GLU A 87 -1.16 16.72 -10.84
N VAL A 88 -0.94 15.49 -11.32
CA VAL A 88 -0.52 14.36 -10.48
C VAL A 88 0.83 13.85 -10.97
N ASN A 89 1.81 13.85 -10.08
CA ASN A 89 3.08 13.19 -10.35
C ASN A 89 2.89 11.68 -10.25
N TYR A 90 2.96 10.99 -11.39
CA TYR A 90 2.82 9.54 -11.45
C TYR A 90 4.19 8.85 -11.49
N TYR A 91 4.39 7.90 -10.58
CA TYR A 91 5.59 7.08 -10.50
C TYR A 91 5.21 5.60 -10.62
N ASN A 92 5.76 4.89 -11.60
CA ASN A 92 5.66 3.43 -11.64
C ASN A 92 6.93 2.81 -11.06
N ILE A 93 6.83 2.28 -9.84
CA ILE A 93 7.94 1.63 -9.12
C ILE A 93 7.52 0.18 -8.86
N SER A 94 7.79 -0.70 -9.82
CA SER A 94 7.33 -2.08 -9.76
C SER A 94 8.07 -2.87 -8.67
N LEU A 95 7.33 -3.37 -7.67
CA LEU A 95 7.93 -4.14 -6.57
C LEU A 95 8.07 -5.64 -6.87
N VAL A 96 7.38 -6.14 -7.91
CA VAL A 96 7.43 -7.55 -8.30
C VAL A 96 7.78 -7.63 -9.77
N ASN A 97 8.86 -8.33 -10.08
CA ASN A 97 9.20 -8.71 -11.45
C ASN A 97 8.94 -10.21 -11.63
N PRO A 98 7.95 -10.61 -12.45
CA PRO A 98 7.64 -12.02 -12.70
C PRO A 98 8.83 -12.84 -13.24
N ALA A 99 9.78 -12.20 -13.94
CA ALA A 99 10.94 -12.89 -14.50
C ALA A 99 11.98 -13.33 -13.44
N THR A 100 12.01 -12.65 -12.29
CA THR A 100 12.97 -12.92 -11.21
C THR A 100 12.31 -13.52 -9.97
N THR A 101 10.99 -13.39 -9.84
CA THR A 101 10.22 -13.93 -8.71
C THR A 101 10.03 -15.43 -8.89
N LYS A 102 10.76 -16.24 -8.11
CA LYS A 102 10.66 -17.70 -8.18
C LYS A 102 9.43 -18.20 -7.41
N LEU A 103 8.29 -18.22 -8.11
CA LEU A 103 7.00 -18.65 -7.54
C LEU A 103 7.02 -20.04 -6.90
N ARG A 104 7.92 -20.93 -7.35
CA ARG A 104 8.07 -22.30 -6.82
C ARG A 104 8.49 -22.38 -5.34
N ASP A 105 9.06 -21.30 -4.80
CA ASP A 105 9.52 -21.25 -3.40
C ASP A 105 8.43 -20.67 -2.47
N ILE A 106 7.26 -20.31 -3.01
CA ILE A 106 6.15 -19.69 -2.29
C ILE A 106 5.15 -20.75 -1.85
N ARG A 107 5.04 -20.98 -0.53
CA ARG A 107 4.05 -21.91 0.06
C ARG A 107 2.78 -21.21 0.51
N ASN A 108 2.88 -19.93 0.84
CA ASN A 108 1.79 -19.04 1.23
C ASN A 108 2.19 -17.58 0.91
N LEU A 109 1.25 -16.65 1.03
CA LEU A 109 1.52 -15.23 0.73
C LEU A 109 2.53 -14.62 1.71
N GLY A 110 2.58 -15.06 2.97
CA GLY A 110 3.63 -14.64 3.92
C GLY A 110 5.05 -14.92 3.41
N ASP A 111 5.30 -16.11 2.84
CA ASP A 111 6.58 -16.43 2.19
C ASP A 111 6.84 -15.54 0.97
N MET A 112 5.80 -15.15 0.22
CA MET A 112 5.93 -14.18 -0.87
C MET A 112 6.36 -12.80 -0.35
N TYR A 113 5.81 -12.34 0.77
CA TYR A 113 6.16 -11.03 1.34
C TYR A 113 7.60 -11.02 1.88
N LYS A 114 8.06 -12.13 2.44
CA LYS A 114 9.46 -12.30 2.84
C LYS A 114 10.40 -12.16 1.64
N ILE A 115 10.10 -12.87 0.55
CA ILE A 115 10.86 -12.76 -0.70
C ILE A 115 10.83 -11.31 -1.20
N LEU A 116 9.67 -10.64 -1.12
CA LEU A 116 9.55 -9.25 -1.52
C LEU A 116 10.50 -8.34 -0.73
N LEU A 117 10.58 -8.50 0.60
CA LEU A 117 11.55 -7.77 1.43
C LEU A 117 12.99 -8.11 1.05
N ASP A 118 13.28 -9.39 0.84
CA ASP A 118 14.64 -9.86 0.56
C ASP A 118 15.16 -9.43 -0.81
N THR A 119 14.29 -9.27 -1.81
CA THR A 119 14.69 -9.02 -3.20
C THR A 119 14.42 -7.61 -3.71
N SER A 120 13.48 -6.88 -3.09
CA SER A 120 13.02 -5.57 -3.59
C SER A 120 13.41 -4.40 -2.70
N GLY A 121 14.34 -4.61 -1.76
CA GLY A 121 14.83 -3.60 -0.82
C GLY A 121 15.11 -2.21 -1.41
N PRO A 122 16.00 -2.08 -2.42
CA PRO A 122 16.28 -0.78 -3.04
C PRO A 122 15.05 -0.11 -3.68
N LEU A 123 14.13 -0.89 -4.27
CA LEU A 123 12.90 -0.37 -4.86
C LEU A 123 11.91 0.09 -3.79
N ILE A 124 11.84 -0.63 -2.67
CA ILE A 124 11.05 -0.20 -1.50
C ILE A 124 11.64 1.08 -0.91
N ALA A 125 12.96 1.20 -0.80
CA ALA A 125 13.60 2.45 -0.39
C ALA A 125 13.28 3.61 -1.36
N GLU A 126 13.24 3.36 -2.68
CA GLU A 126 12.81 4.36 -3.66
C GLU A 126 11.36 4.82 -3.44
N VAL A 127 10.43 3.88 -3.19
CA VAL A 127 9.03 4.22 -2.83
C VAL A 127 9.00 5.17 -1.63
N PHE A 128 9.77 4.86 -0.57
CA PHE A 128 9.81 5.66 0.65
C PHE A 128 10.46 7.03 0.43
N SER A 129 11.48 7.11 -0.43
CA SER A 129 12.09 8.38 -0.83
C SER A 129 11.06 9.27 -1.57
N ARG A 130 10.27 8.73 -2.50
CA ARG A 130 9.18 9.48 -3.16
C ARG A 130 8.11 9.97 -2.18
N ILE A 131 7.78 9.14 -1.18
CA ILE A 131 6.86 9.53 -0.11
C ILE A 131 7.42 10.70 0.71
N ALA A 132 8.71 10.66 1.06
CA ALA A 132 9.39 11.73 1.78
C ALA A 132 9.45 13.04 0.98
N GLU A 133 9.75 12.96 -0.32
CA GLU A 133 9.86 14.12 -1.23
C GLU A 133 8.53 14.83 -1.49
N THR A 134 7.43 14.06 -1.52
CA THR A 134 6.10 14.61 -1.83
C THR A 134 5.60 15.46 -0.67
N LYS A 135 5.17 16.71 -0.91
CA LYS A 135 4.64 17.59 0.16
C LYS A 135 3.14 17.44 0.36
N ASP A 136 2.42 17.24 -0.74
CA ASP A 136 0.98 17.07 -0.79
C ASP A 136 0.56 15.64 -0.38
N GLY A 137 -0.72 15.31 -0.56
CA GLY A 137 -1.22 13.96 -0.40
C GLY A 137 -0.62 13.01 -1.44
N LEU A 138 -0.37 11.76 -1.04
CA LEU A 138 0.12 10.72 -1.93
C LEU A 138 -0.72 9.46 -1.80
N LEU A 139 -1.03 8.84 -2.94
CA LEU A 139 -1.69 7.56 -3.01
C LEU A 139 -0.73 6.52 -3.59
N PHE A 140 -0.61 5.34 -2.96
CA PHE A 140 0.15 4.23 -3.51
C PHE A 140 -0.73 2.99 -3.65
N HIS A 141 -0.55 2.25 -4.75
CA HIS A 141 -1.45 1.16 -5.08
C HIS A 141 -0.76 0.02 -5.83
N CYS A 142 -1.48 -1.09 -5.91
CA CYS A 142 -1.15 -2.19 -6.81
C CYS A 142 -2.45 -2.65 -7.51
N SER A 143 -2.57 -3.93 -7.86
CA SER A 143 -3.79 -4.43 -8.50
C SER A 143 -4.97 -4.56 -7.53
N ALA A 144 -4.82 -5.30 -6.42
CA ALA A 144 -5.86 -5.47 -5.39
C ALA A 144 -5.66 -4.57 -4.15
N GLY A 145 -4.58 -3.81 -4.10
CA GLY A 145 -4.23 -3.01 -2.93
C GLY A 145 -3.89 -3.83 -1.69
N LYS A 146 -3.54 -5.11 -1.88
CA LYS A 146 -3.35 -6.11 -0.83
C LYS A 146 -1.88 -6.40 -0.53
N ASP A 147 -1.18 -7.02 -1.48
CA ASP A 147 0.14 -7.64 -1.25
C ASP A 147 1.25 -6.58 -1.20
N ARG A 148 1.66 -6.08 -2.38
CA ARG A 148 2.69 -5.03 -2.52
C ARG A 148 2.32 -3.77 -1.73
N THR A 149 1.08 -3.32 -1.86
CA THR A 149 0.54 -2.18 -1.11
C THR A 149 0.53 -2.45 0.40
N GLY A 150 0.15 -3.65 0.84
CA GLY A 150 0.13 -4.00 2.26
C GLY A 150 1.52 -4.05 2.87
N VAL A 151 2.51 -4.54 2.14
CA VAL A 151 3.92 -4.52 2.59
C VAL A 151 4.42 -3.08 2.75
N VAL A 152 4.15 -2.19 1.79
CA VAL A 152 4.52 -0.76 1.92
C VAL A 152 3.79 -0.10 3.10
N ALA A 153 2.48 -0.34 3.24
CA ALA A 153 1.69 0.21 4.34
C ALA A 153 2.20 -0.28 5.71
N ALA A 154 2.49 -1.57 5.84
CA ALA A 154 3.02 -2.16 7.07
C ALA A 154 4.38 -1.56 7.46
N LEU A 155 5.28 -1.37 6.50
CA LEU A 155 6.58 -0.72 6.75
C LEU A 155 6.42 0.76 7.16
N LEU A 156 5.47 1.51 6.58
CA LEU A 156 5.19 2.90 6.99
C LEU A 156 4.65 2.97 8.43
N LEU A 157 3.72 2.08 8.78
CA LEU A 157 3.12 2.03 10.11
C LEU A 157 4.11 1.55 11.18
N ASP A 158 4.93 0.55 10.86
CA ASP A 158 6.01 0.06 11.74
C ASP A 158 7.08 1.13 11.98
N LEU A 159 7.47 1.88 10.92
CA LEU A 159 8.46 2.96 11.01
C LEU A 159 8.10 4.03 12.06
N VAL A 160 6.80 4.28 12.24
CA VAL A 160 6.29 5.25 13.22
C VAL A 160 5.76 4.62 14.50
N GLY A 161 5.98 3.32 14.68
CA GLY A 161 5.70 2.61 15.93
C GLY A 161 4.23 2.32 16.18
N VAL A 162 3.43 2.10 15.13
CA VAL A 162 2.06 1.57 15.28
C VAL A 162 2.13 0.13 15.80
N PRO A 163 1.29 -0.27 16.78
CA PRO A 163 1.30 -1.62 17.30
C PRO A 163 1.10 -2.69 16.21
N ARG A 164 1.82 -3.80 16.36
CA ARG A 164 1.83 -4.90 15.39
C ARG A 164 0.43 -5.40 15.04
N GLU A 165 -0.40 -5.61 16.05
CA GLU A 165 -1.78 -6.08 15.90
C GLU A 165 -2.62 -5.11 15.05
N THR A 166 -2.37 -3.81 15.16
CA THR A 166 -3.03 -2.79 14.35
C THR A 166 -2.57 -2.84 12.90
N ILE A 167 -1.28 -3.07 12.65
CA ILE A 167 -0.73 -3.26 11.29
C ILE A 167 -1.35 -4.50 10.62
N VAL A 168 -1.43 -5.61 11.37
CA VAL A 168 -2.04 -6.85 10.90
C VAL A 168 -3.53 -6.65 10.61
N SER A 169 -4.24 -5.93 11.48
CA SER A 169 -5.65 -5.59 11.26
C SER A 169 -5.86 -4.69 10.03
N ASP A 170 -5.05 -3.64 9.82
CA ASP A 170 -5.13 -2.78 8.63
C ASP A 170 -4.96 -3.58 7.33
N TYR A 171 -4.04 -4.55 7.32
CA TYR A 171 -3.85 -5.46 6.21
C TYR A 171 -5.10 -6.32 5.98
N ALA A 172 -5.61 -6.96 7.03
CA ALA A 172 -6.72 -7.91 6.97
C ALA A 172 -8.06 -7.27 6.55
N GLU A 173 -8.24 -5.97 6.78
CA GLU A 173 -9.41 -5.22 6.28
C GLU A 173 -9.60 -5.30 4.75
N THR A 174 -8.54 -5.62 4.00
CA THR A 174 -8.60 -5.79 2.55
C THR A 174 -9.64 -6.83 2.13
N GLU A 175 -9.81 -7.92 2.89
CA GLU A 175 -10.80 -8.95 2.59
C GLU A 175 -12.23 -8.41 2.67
N THR A 176 -12.55 -7.67 3.73
CA THR A 176 -13.86 -7.00 3.87
C THR A 176 -14.10 -6.00 2.75
N ASN A 177 -13.07 -5.21 2.39
CA ASN A 177 -13.19 -4.17 1.37
C ASN A 177 -13.40 -4.75 -0.04
N LEU A 178 -12.76 -5.89 -0.35
CA LEU A 178 -12.88 -6.56 -1.65
C LEU A 178 -14.08 -7.52 -1.73
N ALA A 179 -14.74 -7.82 -0.61
CA ALA A 179 -15.92 -8.70 -0.58
C ALA A 179 -17.00 -8.36 -1.63
N PRO A 180 -17.33 -7.08 -1.92
CA PRO A 180 -18.33 -6.72 -2.93
C PRO A 180 -17.98 -7.17 -4.36
N ILE A 181 -16.69 -7.36 -4.67
CA ILE A 181 -16.22 -7.77 -6.01
C ILE A 181 -15.56 -9.14 -6.02
N MET A 182 -15.56 -9.86 -4.90
CA MET A 182 -14.86 -11.14 -4.80
C MET A 182 -15.35 -12.14 -5.85
N ASP A 183 -16.67 -12.24 -6.07
CA ASP A 183 -17.23 -13.15 -7.08
C ASP A 183 -16.82 -12.78 -8.51
N GLU A 184 -16.56 -11.50 -8.79
CA GLU A 184 -16.01 -11.07 -10.08
C GLU A 184 -14.53 -11.43 -10.21
N LEU A 185 -13.73 -11.13 -9.19
CA LEU A 185 -12.31 -11.45 -9.16
C LEU A 185 -12.04 -12.95 -9.31
N LEU A 186 -12.91 -13.80 -8.76
CA LEU A 186 -12.80 -15.25 -8.84
C LEU A 186 -13.07 -15.83 -10.25
N LYS A 187 -13.66 -15.05 -11.16
CA LYS A 187 -13.86 -15.49 -12.56
C LYS A 187 -12.54 -15.65 -13.31
N ASP A 188 -11.51 -14.92 -12.89
CA ASP A 188 -10.17 -14.94 -13.49
C ASP A 188 -9.25 -16.01 -12.87
N HIS A 189 -9.80 -16.97 -12.11
CA HIS A 189 -8.98 -18.03 -11.50
C HIS A 189 -8.24 -18.86 -12.55
N PRO A 190 -6.95 -19.17 -12.34
CA PRO A 190 -6.20 -20.06 -13.23
C PRO A 190 -6.81 -21.46 -13.27
N ALA A 191 -6.80 -22.11 -14.44
CA ALA A 191 -7.35 -23.45 -14.61
C ALA A 191 -6.63 -24.51 -13.75
N GLU A 192 -5.38 -24.25 -13.39
CA GLU A 192 -4.52 -25.10 -12.57
C GLU A 192 -4.79 -24.97 -11.06
N MET A 193 -5.64 -24.02 -10.63
CA MET A 193 -5.95 -23.76 -9.23
C MET A 193 -7.44 -23.98 -8.97
N SER A 194 -7.78 -24.69 -7.89
CA SER A 194 -9.19 -24.81 -7.51
C SER A 194 -9.76 -23.44 -7.10
N LEU A 195 -11.08 -23.27 -7.23
CA LEU A 195 -11.76 -22.04 -6.83
C LEU A 195 -11.55 -21.73 -5.33
N GLU A 196 -11.45 -22.75 -4.49
CA GLU A 196 -11.19 -22.63 -3.05
C GLU A 196 -9.77 -22.12 -2.78
N GLU A 197 -8.76 -22.72 -3.43
CA GLU A 197 -7.37 -22.27 -3.35
C GLU A 197 -7.22 -20.84 -3.86
N TYR A 198 -7.86 -20.50 -4.97
CA TYR A 198 -7.80 -19.14 -5.53
C TYR A 198 -8.52 -18.14 -4.62
N ARG A 199 -9.65 -18.51 -4.00
CA ARG A 199 -10.31 -17.66 -2.99
C ARG A 199 -9.42 -17.43 -1.78
N ALA A 200 -8.77 -18.46 -1.26
CA ALA A 200 -7.81 -18.31 -0.16
C ALA A 200 -6.63 -17.41 -0.58
N PHE A 201 -6.14 -17.55 -1.82
CA PHE A 201 -5.10 -16.71 -2.38
C PHE A 201 -5.55 -15.25 -2.55
N MET A 202 -6.82 -14.99 -2.90
CA MET A 202 -7.35 -13.65 -3.05
C MET A 202 -7.64 -12.96 -1.71
N GLY A 203 -7.92 -13.72 -0.64
CA GLY A 203 -8.11 -13.21 0.72
C GLY A 203 -6.88 -12.57 1.35
N SER A 204 -7.04 -11.98 2.54
CA SER A 204 -5.97 -11.29 3.28
C SER A 204 -5.81 -11.83 4.69
N ALA A 205 -5.59 -13.14 4.81
CA ALA A 205 -5.45 -13.82 6.09
C ALA A 205 -4.34 -13.15 6.95
N PRO A 206 -4.65 -12.72 8.19
CA PRO A 206 -3.73 -12.00 9.10
C PRO A 206 -2.33 -12.62 9.21
N GLU A 207 -2.27 -13.94 9.21
CA GLU A 207 -1.06 -14.74 9.39
C GLU A 207 0.00 -14.43 8.32
N ASN A 208 -0.42 -14.03 7.11
CA ASN A 208 0.54 -13.64 6.07
C ASN A 208 1.31 -12.37 6.44
N MET A 209 0.63 -11.39 7.06
CA MET A 209 1.28 -10.17 7.54
C MET A 209 2.12 -10.44 8.79
N GLU A 210 1.66 -11.32 9.68
CA GLU A 210 2.44 -11.75 10.83
C GLU A 210 3.77 -12.41 10.42
N ILE A 211 3.73 -13.33 9.45
CA ILE A 211 4.94 -13.97 8.89
C ILE A 211 5.91 -12.93 8.32
N MET A 212 5.41 -11.90 7.63
CA MET A 212 6.24 -10.83 7.09
C MET A 212 6.89 -10.02 8.21
N LEU A 213 6.11 -9.59 9.21
CA LEU A 213 6.62 -8.79 10.32
C LEU A 213 7.62 -9.58 11.18
N ASP A 214 7.42 -10.89 11.38
CA ASP A 214 8.40 -11.75 12.05
C ASP A 214 9.72 -11.79 11.29
N HIS A 215 9.66 -11.91 9.98
CA HIS A 215 10.86 -11.88 9.12
C HIS A 215 11.53 -10.50 9.15
N LEU A 216 10.76 -9.42 9.05
CA LEU A 216 11.26 -8.04 9.15
C LEU A 216 12.07 -7.83 10.43
N TYR A 217 11.53 -8.23 11.58
CA TYR A 217 12.22 -8.06 12.85
C TYR A 217 13.39 -9.03 13.05
N SER A 218 13.24 -10.30 12.65
CA SER A 218 14.30 -11.31 12.87
C SER A 218 15.51 -11.14 11.96
N VAL A 219 15.31 -10.64 10.72
CA VAL A 219 16.39 -10.47 9.74
C VAL A 219 16.93 -9.04 9.74
N TYR A 220 16.05 -8.04 9.84
CA TYR A 220 16.42 -6.64 9.66
C TYR A 220 16.32 -5.80 10.93
N GLY A 221 15.60 -6.25 11.96
CA GLY A 221 15.42 -5.48 13.20
C GLY A 221 14.35 -4.38 13.14
N GLY A 222 13.45 -4.42 12.15
CA GLY A 222 12.33 -3.47 12.00
C GLY A 222 12.44 -2.60 10.73
N ALA A 223 11.40 -1.81 10.46
CA ALA A 223 11.28 -1.03 9.22
C ALA A 223 12.39 0.01 9.04
N GLU A 224 12.78 0.74 10.09
CA GLU A 224 13.84 1.75 9.98
C GLU A 224 15.18 1.13 9.56
N GLN A 225 15.59 0.05 10.22
CA GLN A 225 16.84 -0.63 9.90
C GLN A 225 16.77 -1.29 8.52
N TYR A 226 15.63 -1.86 8.14
CA TYR A 226 15.40 -2.38 6.79
C TYR A 226 15.56 -1.28 5.73
N LEU A 227 14.89 -0.13 5.88
CA LEU A 227 14.90 0.95 4.90
C LEU A 227 16.29 1.60 4.78
N THR A 228 16.96 1.84 5.90
CA THR A 228 18.31 2.43 5.91
C THR A 228 19.35 1.50 5.29
N THR A 229 19.28 0.19 5.58
CA THR A 229 20.15 -0.83 4.95
C THR A 229 19.97 -0.86 3.44
N ASN A 230 18.77 -0.56 2.96
CA ASN A 230 18.43 -0.56 1.54
C ASN A 230 18.58 0.81 0.85
N GLY A 231 19.18 1.79 1.54
CA GLY A 231 19.63 3.05 0.93
C GLY A 231 18.76 4.27 1.22
N LEU A 232 17.70 4.16 2.03
CA LEU A 232 16.95 5.33 2.49
C LEU A 232 17.79 6.12 3.51
N ARG A 233 17.93 7.43 3.31
CA ARG A 233 18.78 8.24 4.17
C ARG A 233 18.08 8.59 5.49
N THR A 234 18.87 8.86 6.53
CA THR A 234 18.34 9.25 7.85
C THR A 234 17.50 10.53 7.80
N ASP A 235 17.84 11.51 6.96
CA ASP A 235 17.02 12.72 6.79
C ASP A 235 15.65 12.44 6.15
N GLU A 236 15.57 11.43 5.28
CA GLU A 236 14.30 10.98 4.70
C GLU A 236 13.44 10.24 5.73
N ILE A 237 14.06 9.41 6.58
CA ILE A 237 13.38 8.76 7.72
C ILE A 237 12.73 9.80 8.64
N GLU A 238 13.48 10.83 9.04
CA GLU A 238 12.93 11.89 9.90
C GLU A 238 11.84 12.70 9.18
N THR A 239 11.97 12.94 7.88
CA THR A 239 10.93 13.57 7.06
C THR A 239 9.65 12.73 7.04
N LEU A 240 9.77 11.41 6.92
CA LEU A 240 8.63 10.50 6.97
C LEU A 240 7.94 10.53 8.34
N ARG A 241 8.71 10.51 9.44
CA ARG A 241 8.17 10.61 10.80
C ARG A 241 7.36 11.89 10.99
N HIS A 242 7.91 13.05 10.63
CA HIS A 242 7.20 14.33 10.72
C HIS A 242 5.96 14.40 9.82
N LYS A 243 6.01 13.75 8.65
CA LYS A 243 4.86 13.67 7.75
C LYS A 243 3.74 12.78 8.29
N LEU A 244 4.11 11.70 8.97
CA LEU A 244 3.21 10.65 9.42
C LEU A 244 2.67 10.87 10.82
N LEU A 245 3.33 11.62 11.70
CA LEU A 245 2.88 11.82 13.08
C LEU A 245 2.23 13.19 13.24
N GLN A 246 1.19 13.26 14.08
CA GLN A 246 0.67 14.53 14.57
C GLN A 246 1.66 15.15 15.55
N ASP A 247 1.82 16.47 15.47
CA ASP A 247 2.57 17.28 16.43
C ASP A 247 1.89 17.32 17.82
#